data_AF-A0A939V5S1-F1
#
_entry.id   AF-A0A939V5S1-F1
#
_cell.length_a   1.000
_cell.length_b   1.000
_cell.length_c   1.000
_cell.angle_alpha   90.00
_cell.angle_beta   90.00
_cell.angle_gamma   90.00
#
_symmetry.space_group_name_H-M   'P 1'
#
loop_
_entity.id
_entity.type
_entity.pdbx_description
1 polymer ?
#
loop_
_entity_poly.entity_id
_entity_poly.type
_entity_poly.pdbx_seq_one_letter_code
_entity_poly.pdbx_strand_id
1 'polypeptide(L)'
;MSHSSIIQRVPKTPDNRYGIKRVEFIPGDEVCVLYLGGNDTTTTRAANGNAKIIEQDILPDLSAQIQVYVAQYMVDTGDMAVEWESNFSKYGHNFLGSPRAYNSVWITKQNFKRIFNNDVLPRVVGRSGRPLSINSAKEKLDKLSLVFDGDFKALRSKMALELQATLMECGVNIADSKALIQIIINNSISAKDFDTQYIDELFENAILPRISDNGSKLPLDVAMSRARKINIVAHCHGAYVAQKLEEKTKDKMRELGYSPTETNQILSQVLVVAHAPVIPLGVSKFRIISFTTARDFFAQRPNNWVKKYVRYKQTKEKTIGTDWLQPCFLSGHNGDVFIIRNAFNSLENGRPSPGEHRSARYVAAEGQNDIGIFMSFIAGNILKNGIENSLKEKFTPLPPTSELVLGKKNREGMRGLFEQMQKNGTKFMADVYKFAKDVHKETHIKRPILKTPELKR
;
A
#
# COMPACT_ATOMS: atom_id res chain seq x y z
N MET A 1 -15.66 -6.07 -11.56
CA MET A 1 -14.70 -7.11 -11.16
C MET A 1 -13.31 -6.51 -11.28
N SER A 2 -12.58 -6.39 -10.17
CA SER A 2 -11.21 -5.89 -10.10
C SER A 2 -10.25 -7.04 -10.41
N HIS A 3 -9.97 -7.30 -11.68
CA HIS A 3 -8.95 -8.29 -12.07
C HIS A 3 -7.55 -7.74 -11.80
N SER A 4 -6.70 -8.55 -11.20
CA SER A 4 -5.26 -8.34 -11.23
C SER A 4 -4.67 -9.02 -12.47
N SER A 5 -3.49 -8.58 -12.88
CA SER A 5 -2.72 -9.30 -13.89
C SER A 5 -1.23 -9.15 -13.62
N ILE A 6 -0.50 -10.24 -13.80
CA ILE A 6 0.96 -10.22 -13.75
C ILE A 6 1.46 -10.02 -15.18
N ILE A 7 2.28 -9.00 -15.34
CA ILE A 7 2.89 -8.64 -16.62
C ILE A 7 4.39 -8.85 -16.51
N GLN A 8 4.94 -9.65 -17.41
CA GLN A 8 6.37 -9.78 -17.65
C GLN A 8 6.81 -8.76 -18.69
N ARG A 9 7.89 -8.03 -18.42
CA ARG A 9 8.52 -7.17 -19.40
C ARG A 9 9.29 -8.02 -20.43
N VAL A 10 9.12 -7.69 -21.71
CA VAL A 10 9.79 -8.37 -22.83
C VAL A 10 10.25 -7.35 -23.88
N PRO A 11 11.19 -7.69 -24.77
CA PRO A 11 11.60 -6.81 -25.86
C PRO A 11 10.40 -6.33 -26.69
N LYS A 12 10.44 -5.06 -27.14
CA LYS A 12 9.41 -4.53 -28.03
C LYS A 12 9.56 -5.11 -29.43
N THR A 13 8.44 -5.53 -30.01
CA THR A 13 8.34 -5.95 -31.41
C THR A 13 7.23 -5.14 -32.10
N PRO A 14 7.13 -5.16 -33.44
CA PRO A 14 6.00 -4.55 -34.15
C PRO A 14 4.62 -5.02 -33.63
N ASP A 15 4.53 -6.29 -33.24
CA ASP A 15 3.32 -6.94 -32.69
C ASP A 15 3.16 -6.76 -31.18
N ASN A 16 4.25 -6.44 -30.47
CA ASN A 16 4.26 -6.14 -29.03
C ASN A 16 4.84 -4.74 -28.76
N ARG A 17 4.11 -3.71 -29.21
CA ARG A 17 4.55 -2.30 -29.14
C ARG A 17 4.82 -1.80 -27.72
N TYR A 18 4.17 -2.43 -26.73
CA TYR A 18 4.36 -2.11 -25.33
C TYR A 18 5.51 -2.90 -24.69
N GLY A 19 5.98 -4.00 -25.28
CA GLY A 19 7.08 -4.81 -24.72
C GLY A 19 6.64 -5.52 -23.45
N ILE A 20 5.44 -6.08 -23.45
CA ILE A 20 4.86 -6.75 -22.29
C ILE A 20 4.20 -8.07 -22.68
N LYS A 21 4.29 -9.07 -21.80
CA LYS A 21 3.63 -10.36 -21.90
C LYS A 21 2.81 -10.57 -20.63
N ARG A 22 1.53 -10.89 -20.75
CA ARG A 22 0.73 -11.32 -19.60
C ARG A 22 1.13 -12.75 -19.25
N VAL A 23 1.35 -13.01 -17.96
CA VAL A 23 1.70 -14.34 -17.44
C VAL A 23 0.72 -14.72 -16.34
N GLU A 24 0.45 -16.01 -16.22
CA GLU A 24 -0.48 -16.53 -15.22
C GLU A 24 0.18 -16.59 -13.84
N PHE A 25 1.43 -17.04 -13.76
CA PHE A 25 2.18 -17.16 -12.51
C PHE A 25 3.67 -16.80 -12.69
N ILE A 26 4.34 -16.54 -11.57
CA ILE A 26 5.78 -16.33 -11.48
C ILE A 26 6.42 -17.61 -10.91
N PRO A 27 7.32 -18.29 -11.64
CA PRO A 27 7.96 -19.51 -11.17
C PRO A 27 8.59 -19.33 -9.78
N GLY A 28 8.42 -20.33 -8.91
CA GLY A 28 8.87 -20.28 -7.51
C GLY A 28 10.39 -20.34 -7.35
N ASP A 29 11.09 -20.88 -8.34
CA ASP A 29 12.54 -21.12 -8.37
C ASP A 29 13.32 -20.13 -9.25
N GLU A 30 12.65 -19.15 -9.85
CA GLU A 30 13.26 -18.10 -10.66
C GLU A 30 13.63 -16.86 -9.83
N VAL A 31 14.86 -16.36 -10.02
CA VAL A 31 15.28 -15.06 -9.49
C VAL A 31 14.61 -13.95 -10.32
N CYS A 32 13.80 -13.14 -9.66
CA CYS A 32 13.01 -12.11 -10.33
C CYS A 32 12.83 -10.85 -9.46
N VAL A 33 12.38 -9.79 -10.12
CA VAL A 33 11.86 -8.58 -9.47
C VAL A 33 10.35 -8.50 -9.71
N LEU A 34 9.57 -8.33 -8.65
CA LEU A 34 8.14 -8.03 -8.73
C LEU A 34 7.90 -6.55 -8.34
N TYR A 35 7.40 -5.76 -9.27
CA TYR A 35 7.02 -4.37 -9.04
C TYR A 35 5.54 -4.26 -8.65
N LEU A 36 5.30 -3.77 -7.43
CA LEU A 36 3.99 -3.42 -6.89
C LEU A 36 3.87 -1.89 -6.90
N GLY A 37 3.26 -1.32 -7.93
CA GLY A 37 3.26 0.14 -8.14
C GLY A 37 2.07 0.90 -7.57
N GLY A 38 1.10 0.23 -6.96
CA GLY A 38 -0.13 0.89 -6.54
C GLY A 38 -0.83 1.60 -7.71
N ASN A 39 -1.12 2.89 -7.54
CA ASN A 39 -1.78 3.70 -8.58
C ASN A 39 -0.93 3.86 -9.86
N ASP A 40 0.39 3.64 -9.78
CA ASP A 40 1.32 3.85 -10.90
C ASP A 40 1.37 2.64 -11.86
N THR A 41 0.62 1.56 -11.60
CA THR A 41 0.55 0.38 -12.50
C THR A 41 -0.85 0.11 -13.05
N THR A 42 -1.77 1.06 -12.92
CA THR A 42 -3.19 0.92 -13.36
C THR A 42 -3.35 0.69 -14.85
N THR A 43 -2.41 1.17 -15.69
CA THR A 43 -2.41 0.93 -17.13
C THR A 43 -1.19 0.12 -17.57
N THR A 44 -1.32 -0.65 -18.64
CA THR A 44 -0.20 -1.43 -19.21
C THR A 44 0.99 -0.55 -19.61
N ARG A 45 0.73 0.66 -20.11
CA ARG A 45 1.79 1.64 -20.43
C ARG A 45 2.55 2.07 -19.18
N ALA A 46 1.83 2.36 -18.09
CA ALA A 46 2.43 2.77 -16.82
C ALA A 46 3.18 1.63 -16.15
N ALA A 47 2.59 0.43 -16.12
CA ALA A 47 3.23 -0.79 -15.63
C ALA A 47 4.56 -1.06 -16.34
N ASN A 48 4.57 -1.01 -17.68
CA ASN A 48 5.79 -1.18 -18.45
C ASN A 48 6.82 -0.06 -18.23
N GLY A 49 6.35 1.18 -18.04
CA GLY A 49 7.21 2.32 -17.72
C GLY A 49 8.00 2.09 -16.44
N ASN A 50 7.34 1.58 -15.39
CA ASN A 50 7.98 1.25 -14.13
C ASN A 50 8.92 0.04 -14.22
N ALA A 51 8.53 -1.01 -14.94
CA ALA A 51 9.43 -2.15 -15.20
C ALA A 51 10.70 -1.73 -15.95
N LYS A 52 10.56 -0.80 -16.91
CA LYS A 52 11.69 -0.26 -17.68
C LYS A 52 12.70 0.44 -16.77
N ILE A 53 12.25 1.17 -15.75
CA ILE A 53 13.15 1.81 -14.77
C ILE A 53 14.00 0.75 -14.08
N ILE A 54 13.41 -0.33 -13.58
CA ILE A 54 14.19 -1.42 -12.95
C ILE A 54 15.18 -2.04 -13.96
N GLU A 55 14.70 -2.38 -15.15
CA GLU A 55 15.53 -3.03 -16.18
C GLU A 55 16.71 -2.16 -16.64
N GLN A 56 16.52 -0.84 -16.73
CA GLN A 56 17.55 0.07 -17.26
C GLN A 56 18.44 0.68 -16.18
N ASP A 57 17.92 0.89 -14.98
CA ASP A 57 18.65 1.62 -13.94
C ASP A 57 19.36 0.66 -12.98
N ILE A 58 18.88 -0.58 -12.85
CA ILE A 58 19.36 -1.55 -11.85
C ILE A 58 20.01 -2.76 -12.50
N LEU A 59 19.32 -3.38 -13.46
CA LEU A 59 19.76 -4.66 -14.02
C LEU A 59 21.00 -4.63 -14.93
N PRO A 60 21.40 -3.54 -15.62
CA PRO A 60 22.52 -3.62 -16.58
C PRO A 60 23.86 -3.99 -15.95
N ASP A 61 24.03 -3.72 -14.66
CA ASP A 61 25.25 -4.03 -13.94
C ASP A 61 25.31 -5.46 -13.37
N LEU A 62 24.26 -6.27 -13.58
CA LEU A 62 24.18 -7.63 -13.10
C LEU A 62 24.69 -8.62 -14.15
N SER A 63 25.34 -9.70 -13.70
CA SER A 63 25.89 -10.73 -14.57
C SER A 63 24.85 -11.69 -15.18
N ALA A 64 23.58 -11.54 -14.81
CA ALA A 64 22.50 -12.44 -15.21
C ALA A 64 21.29 -11.64 -15.70
N GLN A 65 20.56 -12.22 -16.67
CA GLN A 65 19.30 -11.66 -17.13
C GLN A 65 18.21 -11.96 -16.10
N ILE A 66 17.69 -10.91 -15.47
CA ILE A 66 16.66 -11.02 -14.42
C ILE A 66 15.30 -10.66 -15.00
N GLN A 67 14.30 -11.49 -14.74
CA GLN A 67 12.93 -11.21 -15.15
C GLN A 67 12.31 -10.12 -14.27
N VAL A 68 11.67 -9.15 -14.90
CA VAL A 68 10.91 -8.10 -14.23
C VAL A 68 9.43 -8.31 -14.48
N TYR A 69 8.71 -8.59 -13.40
CA TYR A 69 7.27 -8.70 -13.36
C TYR A 69 6.65 -7.45 -12.75
N VAL A 70 5.46 -7.10 -13.19
CA VAL A 70 4.66 -6.00 -12.66
C VAL A 70 3.28 -6.50 -12.36
N ALA A 71 2.81 -6.24 -11.15
CA ALA A 71 1.42 -6.44 -10.80
C ALA A 71 0.61 -5.22 -11.28
N GLN A 72 -0.25 -5.44 -12.26
CA GLN A 72 -1.25 -4.48 -12.71
C GLN A 72 -2.57 -4.81 -12.00
N TYR A 73 -3.01 -3.90 -11.13
CA TYR A 73 -4.30 -3.98 -10.42
C TYR A 73 -4.89 -2.58 -10.31
N MET A 74 -6.22 -2.51 -10.18
CA MET A 74 -6.92 -1.25 -9.93
C MET A 74 -6.99 -1.02 -8.42
N VAL A 75 -6.33 0.04 -7.97
CA VAL A 75 -6.51 0.56 -6.61
C VAL A 75 -7.62 1.60 -6.70
N ASP A 76 -8.79 1.33 -6.13
CA ASP A 76 -9.77 2.39 -5.94
C ASP A 76 -9.35 3.22 -4.71
N THR A 77 -9.24 4.53 -4.92
CA THR A 77 -8.73 5.47 -3.91
C THR A 77 -9.69 5.65 -2.72
N GLY A 78 -10.94 5.21 -2.85
CA GLY A 78 -11.91 5.09 -1.76
C GLY A 78 -11.57 3.96 -0.77
N ASP A 79 -11.16 2.79 -1.28
CA ASP A 79 -10.73 1.60 -0.50
C ASP A 79 -9.58 1.93 0.44
N MET A 80 -8.59 2.65 -0.09
CA MET A 80 -7.39 3.01 0.63
C MET A 80 -7.71 3.62 1.99
N ALA A 81 -8.63 4.58 2.10
CA ALA A 81 -8.87 5.25 3.39
C ALA A 81 -9.58 4.38 4.44
N VAL A 82 -10.49 3.51 4.01
CA VAL A 82 -11.27 2.63 4.90
C VAL A 82 -10.43 1.46 5.40
N GLU A 83 -9.62 0.86 4.53
CA GLU A 83 -8.76 -0.26 4.91
C GLU A 83 -7.55 0.21 5.75
N TRP A 84 -7.10 1.45 5.53
CA TRP A 84 -6.19 2.13 6.44
C TRP A 84 -6.83 2.23 7.83
N GLU A 85 -8.07 2.70 7.95
CA GLU A 85 -8.79 2.78 9.23
C GLU A 85 -8.87 1.43 9.97
N SER A 86 -9.18 0.34 9.27
CA SER A 86 -9.25 -1.00 9.87
C SER A 86 -7.87 -1.56 10.27
N ASN A 87 -6.83 -1.39 9.46
CA ASN A 87 -5.50 -1.90 9.81
C ASN A 87 -4.87 -1.08 10.94
N PHE A 88 -5.04 0.25 10.95
CA PHE A 88 -4.51 1.10 12.03
C PHE A 88 -5.24 0.87 13.36
N SER A 89 -6.55 0.66 13.35
CA SER A 89 -7.30 0.33 14.58
C SER A 89 -6.87 -1.01 15.20
N LYS A 90 -6.59 -2.03 14.37
CA LYS A 90 -6.02 -3.33 14.82
C LYS A 90 -4.68 -3.20 15.53
N TYR A 91 -3.87 -2.18 15.18
CA TYR A 91 -2.61 -1.86 15.83
C TYR A 91 -2.72 -0.71 16.86
N GLY A 92 -3.94 -0.30 17.24
CA GLY A 92 -4.20 0.65 18.35
C GLY A 92 -4.38 2.12 17.98
N HIS A 93 -4.87 2.44 16.77
CA HIS A 93 -4.77 3.81 16.22
C HIS A 93 -6.03 4.29 15.44
N ASN A 94 -6.71 5.36 15.89
CA ASN A 94 -7.94 5.93 15.29
C ASN A 94 -7.67 7.02 14.21
N PHE A 95 -8.35 6.94 13.07
CA PHE A 95 -8.29 7.93 11.98
C PHE A 95 -9.50 8.91 12.03
N LEU A 96 -9.31 10.11 11.48
CA LEU A 96 -10.35 11.14 11.27
C LEU A 96 -10.08 11.81 9.91
N GLY A 97 -10.76 11.39 8.82
CA GLY A 97 -10.80 12.14 7.56
C GLY A 97 -11.15 11.32 6.30
N SER A 98 -12.13 11.78 5.51
CA SER A 98 -12.63 11.07 4.31
C SER A 98 -11.97 11.52 3.00
N PRO A 99 -11.74 10.63 2.01
CA PRO A 99 -11.49 10.99 0.62
C PRO A 99 -12.72 10.79 -0.28
N ARG A 100 -12.81 11.62 -1.33
CA ARG A 100 -13.68 11.43 -2.49
C ARG A 100 -12.80 11.01 -3.68
N ALA A 101 -13.15 9.95 -4.43
CA ALA A 101 -13.61 10.00 -5.84
C ALA A 101 -13.45 8.68 -6.67
N TYR A 102 -14.49 8.44 -7.51
CA TYR A 102 -14.64 7.70 -8.79
C TYR A 102 -14.89 6.16 -8.91
N ASN A 103 -16.01 5.87 -9.62
CA ASN A 103 -16.65 4.64 -10.12
C ASN A 103 -17.12 3.55 -9.15
N SER A 104 -16.72 3.59 -7.89
CA SER A 104 -17.36 2.87 -6.79
C SER A 104 -17.96 3.87 -5.81
N VAL A 105 -19.14 3.58 -5.26
CA VAL A 105 -19.76 4.47 -4.27
C VAL A 105 -19.71 3.82 -2.89
N TRP A 106 -18.90 4.41 -2.02
CA TRP A 106 -18.56 3.92 -0.67
C TRP A 106 -19.60 4.34 0.37
N ILE A 107 -20.40 3.39 0.81
CA ILE A 107 -21.48 3.62 1.75
C ILE A 107 -20.97 3.39 3.18
N THR A 108 -20.71 4.49 3.87
CA THR A 108 -20.55 4.51 5.34
C THR A 108 -21.86 4.91 6.01
N LYS A 109 -22.00 4.63 7.31
CA LYS A 109 -23.14 5.07 8.12
C LYS A 109 -23.38 6.59 8.06
N GLN A 110 -22.33 7.39 7.88
CA GLN A 110 -22.39 8.85 7.88
C GLN A 110 -22.73 9.45 6.50
N ASN A 111 -22.41 8.75 5.41
CA ASN A 111 -22.58 9.27 4.04
C ASN A 111 -23.74 8.64 3.26
N PHE A 112 -24.42 7.66 3.86
CA PHE A 112 -25.53 6.90 3.26
C PHE A 112 -26.56 7.79 2.53
N LYS A 113 -27.18 8.76 3.22
CA LYS A 113 -28.23 9.61 2.64
C LYS A 113 -27.75 10.45 1.45
N ARG A 114 -26.51 10.93 1.50
CA ARG A 114 -25.91 11.74 0.44
C ARG A 114 -25.71 10.93 -0.84
N ILE A 115 -25.14 9.73 -0.69
CA ILE A 115 -24.89 8.79 -1.78
C ILE A 115 -26.21 8.31 -2.39
N PHE A 116 -27.16 7.98 -1.52
CA PHE A 116 -28.49 7.59 -1.92
C PHE A 116 -29.14 8.62 -2.85
N ASN A 117 -29.16 9.90 -2.43
CA ASN A 117 -29.78 10.98 -3.19
C ASN A 117 -29.04 11.31 -4.49
N ASN A 118 -27.71 11.20 -4.51
CA ASN A 118 -26.91 11.68 -5.63
C ASN A 118 -26.58 10.58 -6.65
N ASP A 119 -26.49 9.32 -6.21
CA ASP A 119 -25.97 8.23 -7.03
C ASP A 119 -27.02 7.14 -7.27
N VAL A 120 -27.85 6.80 -6.29
CA VAL A 120 -28.86 5.74 -6.46
C VAL A 120 -30.16 6.30 -7.03
N LEU A 121 -30.71 7.35 -6.40
CA LEU A 121 -32.01 7.91 -6.76
C LEU A 121 -32.12 8.35 -8.25
N PRO A 122 -31.11 9.01 -8.86
CA PRO A 122 -31.19 9.41 -10.28
C PRO A 122 -31.17 8.25 -11.28
N ARG A 123 -30.86 7.04 -10.82
CA ARG A 123 -30.83 5.81 -11.64
C ARG A 123 -32.13 5.02 -11.55
N VAL A 124 -33.01 5.36 -10.61
CA VAL A 124 -34.34 4.75 -10.42
C VAL A 124 -35.48 5.74 -10.67
N VAL A 125 -35.22 7.04 -10.54
CA VAL A 125 -36.19 8.12 -10.77
C VAL A 125 -35.69 9.01 -11.91
N GLY A 126 -36.54 9.26 -12.89
CA GLY A 126 -36.25 10.14 -14.03
C GLY A 126 -36.23 11.62 -13.63
N ARG A 127 -35.76 12.48 -14.55
CA ARG A 127 -35.68 13.95 -14.33
C ARG A 127 -37.02 14.61 -14.00
N SER A 128 -38.13 13.98 -14.37
CA SER A 128 -39.49 14.44 -14.08
C SER A 128 -39.98 14.07 -12.67
N GLY A 129 -39.13 13.46 -11.83
CA GLY A 129 -39.52 12.95 -10.51
C GLY A 129 -40.37 11.67 -10.57
N ARG A 130 -40.59 11.11 -11.77
CA ARG A 130 -41.34 9.85 -11.96
C ARG A 130 -40.40 8.65 -11.97
N PRO A 131 -40.84 7.48 -11.48
CA PRO A 131 -40.06 6.26 -11.57
C PRO A 131 -39.70 5.88 -13.01
N LEU A 132 -38.49 5.35 -13.20
CA LEU A 132 -38.14 4.66 -14.43
C LEU A 132 -38.81 3.28 -14.46
N SER A 133 -38.94 2.71 -15.67
CA SER A 133 -39.31 1.30 -15.80
C SER A 133 -38.25 0.41 -15.11
N ILE A 134 -38.66 -0.75 -14.58
CA ILE A 134 -37.75 -1.72 -13.96
C ILE A 134 -36.57 -2.05 -14.88
N ASN A 135 -36.81 -2.27 -16.17
CA ASN A 135 -35.76 -2.64 -17.11
C ASN A 135 -34.75 -1.50 -17.31
N SER A 136 -35.23 -0.26 -17.41
CA SER A 136 -34.36 0.92 -17.53
C SER A 136 -33.60 1.22 -16.24
N ALA A 137 -34.22 1.00 -15.08
CA ALA A 137 -33.56 1.14 -13.79
C ALA A 137 -32.48 0.06 -13.60
N LYS A 138 -32.79 -1.20 -13.94
CA LYS A 138 -31.86 -2.33 -13.91
C LYS A 138 -30.62 -2.07 -14.75
N GLU A 139 -30.77 -1.68 -16.01
CA GLU A 139 -29.63 -1.41 -16.90
C GLU A 139 -28.70 -0.30 -16.37
N LYS A 140 -29.27 0.69 -15.67
CA LYS A 140 -28.51 1.79 -15.06
C LYS A 140 -27.85 1.39 -13.73
N LEU A 141 -28.48 0.50 -12.97
CA LEU A 141 -27.97 -0.02 -11.70
C LEU A 141 -26.93 -1.11 -11.90
N ASP A 142 -26.99 -1.89 -12.98
CA ASP A 142 -25.96 -2.88 -13.34
C ASP A 142 -24.61 -2.23 -13.68
N LYS A 143 -24.62 -0.92 -13.97
CA LYS A 143 -23.43 -0.10 -14.19
C LYS A 143 -22.91 0.55 -12.89
N LEU A 144 -23.53 0.29 -11.73
CA LEU A 144 -23.19 0.88 -10.44
C LEU A 144 -22.66 -0.18 -9.47
N SER A 145 -21.41 -0.01 -9.02
CA SER A 145 -20.82 -0.81 -7.95
C SER A 145 -20.97 -0.08 -6.61
N LEU A 146 -21.68 -0.69 -5.65
CA LEU A 146 -21.82 -0.16 -4.28
C LEU A 146 -20.96 -0.97 -3.31
N VAL A 147 -20.13 -0.28 -2.53
CA VAL A 147 -19.25 -0.91 -1.55
C VAL A 147 -19.61 -0.42 -0.16
N PHE A 148 -19.75 -1.34 0.80
CA PHE A 148 -20.25 -1.04 2.14
C PHE A 148 -19.15 -1.23 3.18
N ASP A 149 -18.97 -0.20 4.01
CA ASP A 149 -18.04 -0.21 5.14
C ASP A 149 -18.80 -0.39 6.47
N GLY A 150 -18.32 -1.31 7.31
CA GLY A 150 -18.93 -1.69 8.60
C GLY A 150 -19.76 -2.99 8.58
N ASP A 151 -20.69 -3.13 9.52
CA ASP A 151 -21.61 -4.29 9.59
C ASP A 151 -22.52 -4.29 8.36
N PHE A 152 -22.07 -5.00 7.34
CA PHE A 152 -22.68 -5.11 6.03
C PHE A 152 -24.14 -5.55 6.11
N LYS A 153 -24.47 -6.44 7.05
CA LYS A 153 -25.82 -6.98 7.22
C LYS A 153 -26.75 -5.94 7.85
N ALA A 154 -26.27 -5.19 8.84
CA ALA A 154 -27.02 -4.10 9.45
C ALA A 154 -27.23 -2.93 8.48
N LEU A 155 -26.20 -2.56 7.71
CA LEU A 155 -26.28 -1.46 6.74
C LEU A 155 -27.17 -1.81 5.54
N ARG A 156 -27.10 -3.05 5.03
CA ARG A 156 -28.02 -3.56 3.98
C ARG A 156 -29.48 -3.50 4.43
N SER A 157 -29.77 -3.97 5.65
CA SER A 157 -31.13 -3.96 6.20
C SER A 157 -31.67 -2.55 6.35
N LYS A 158 -30.86 -1.61 6.86
CA LYS A 158 -31.25 -0.21 7.01
C LYS A 158 -31.45 0.48 5.66
N MET A 159 -30.58 0.22 4.68
CA MET A 159 -30.71 0.74 3.33
C MET A 159 -31.97 0.23 2.66
N ALA A 160 -32.27 -1.07 2.76
CA ALA A 160 -33.45 -1.65 2.15
C ALA A 160 -34.73 -0.93 2.64
N LEU A 161 -34.81 -0.61 3.93
CA LEU A 161 -35.93 0.12 4.51
C LEU A 161 -36.01 1.59 4.05
N GLU A 162 -34.89 2.33 4.08
CA GLU A 162 -34.88 3.73 3.64
C GLU A 162 -35.14 3.86 2.12
N LEU A 163 -34.55 2.97 1.30
CA LEU A 163 -34.76 2.91 -0.15
C LEU A 163 -36.21 2.54 -0.48
N GLN A 164 -36.80 1.59 0.25
CA GLN A 164 -38.20 1.23 0.05
C GLN A 164 -39.12 2.43 0.35
N ALA A 165 -38.89 3.13 1.47
CA ALA A 165 -39.67 4.30 1.85
C ALA A 165 -39.62 5.40 0.77
N THR A 166 -38.42 5.77 0.31
CA THR A 166 -38.28 6.81 -0.71
C THR A 166 -38.80 6.40 -2.09
N LEU A 167 -38.64 5.13 -2.49
CA LEU A 167 -39.21 4.64 -3.75
C LEU A 167 -40.75 4.69 -3.71
N MET A 168 -41.36 4.36 -2.57
CA MET A 168 -42.80 4.50 -2.37
C MET A 168 -43.25 5.97 -2.41
N GLU A 169 -42.49 6.89 -1.81
CA GLU A 169 -42.74 8.35 -1.90
C GLU A 169 -42.65 8.86 -3.35
N CYS A 170 -41.83 8.22 -4.18
CA CYS A 170 -41.72 8.52 -5.61
C CYS A 170 -42.78 7.80 -6.47
N GLY A 171 -43.73 7.07 -5.86
CA GLY A 171 -44.80 6.37 -6.57
C GLY A 171 -44.42 5.01 -7.17
N VAL A 172 -43.29 4.41 -6.76
CA VAL A 172 -42.95 3.02 -7.10
C VAL A 172 -43.78 2.07 -6.25
N ASN A 173 -44.40 1.06 -6.86
CA ASN A 173 -45.18 0.07 -6.11
C ASN A 173 -44.27 -0.85 -5.25
N ILE A 174 -44.87 -1.52 -4.28
CA ILE A 174 -44.16 -2.36 -3.30
C ILE A 174 -43.42 -3.53 -3.97
N ALA A 175 -43.98 -4.14 -5.02
CA ALA A 175 -43.34 -5.27 -5.69
C ALA A 175 -42.08 -4.84 -6.45
N ASP A 176 -42.18 -3.73 -7.18
CA ASP A 176 -41.09 -3.18 -7.99
C ASP A 176 -39.98 -2.62 -7.11
N SER A 177 -40.34 -1.98 -5.98
CA SER A 177 -39.35 -1.51 -5.00
C SER A 177 -38.52 -2.66 -4.42
N LYS A 178 -39.14 -3.80 -4.09
CA LYS A 178 -38.44 -5.00 -3.60
C LYS A 178 -37.48 -5.59 -4.65
N ALA A 179 -37.91 -5.65 -5.92
CA ALA A 179 -37.06 -6.15 -7.01
C ALA A 179 -35.83 -5.26 -7.24
N LEU A 180 -36.00 -3.94 -7.22
CA LEU A 180 -34.91 -2.97 -7.37
C LEU A 180 -33.94 -3.00 -6.17
N ILE A 181 -34.45 -3.13 -4.95
CA ILE A 181 -33.64 -3.31 -3.74
C ILE A 181 -32.79 -4.58 -3.87
N GLN A 182 -33.34 -5.68 -4.37
CA GLN A 182 -32.60 -6.93 -4.53
C GLN A 182 -31.49 -6.81 -5.58
N ILE A 183 -31.73 -6.11 -6.69
CA ILE A 183 -30.69 -5.81 -7.71
C ILE A 183 -29.55 -5.01 -7.07
N ILE A 184 -29.89 -3.97 -6.31
CA ILE A 184 -28.91 -3.14 -5.61
C ILE A 184 -28.10 -3.97 -4.61
N ILE A 185 -28.75 -4.81 -3.80
CA ILE A 185 -28.09 -5.69 -2.82
C ILE A 185 -27.18 -6.72 -3.51
N ASN A 186 -27.60 -7.28 -4.65
CA ASN A 186 -26.80 -8.25 -5.40
C ASN A 186 -25.57 -7.60 -6.04
N ASN A 187 -25.68 -6.33 -6.46
CA ASN A 187 -24.57 -5.54 -6.98
C ASN A 187 -23.73 -4.89 -5.85
N SER A 188 -24.10 -5.12 -4.58
CA SER A 188 -23.42 -4.61 -3.40
C SER A 188 -22.43 -5.63 -2.84
N ILE A 189 -21.22 -5.20 -2.59
CA ILE A 189 -20.14 -6.01 -2.00
C ILE A 189 -19.69 -5.41 -0.67
N SER A 190 -19.20 -6.25 0.24
CA SER A 190 -18.59 -5.76 1.46
C SER A 190 -17.21 -5.18 1.13
N ALA A 191 -16.78 -4.14 1.84
CA ALA A 191 -15.44 -3.57 1.68
C ALA A 191 -14.34 -4.64 1.85
N LYS A 192 -14.59 -5.63 2.73
CA LYS A 192 -13.69 -6.74 2.98
C LYS A 192 -13.55 -7.69 1.78
N ASP A 193 -14.61 -7.90 1.00
CA ASP A 193 -14.60 -8.85 -0.12
C ASP A 193 -14.12 -8.21 -1.44
N PHE A 194 -14.16 -6.88 -1.56
CA PHE A 194 -13.67 -6.16 -2.74
C PHE A 194 -12.13 -6.03 -2.75
N ASP A 195 -11.52 -5.83 -1.59
CA ASP A 195 -10.06 -5.64 -1.44
C ASP A 195 -9.26 -6.96 -1.57
N THR A 196 -9.88 -8.11 -1.30
CA THR A 196 -9.14 -9.38 -1.24
C THR A 196 -8.83 -9.99 -2.60
N GLN A 197 -9.66 -9.78 -3.63
CA GLN A 197 -9.55 -10.57 -4.87
C GLN A 197 -8.21 -10.39 -5.60
N TYR A 198 -7.76 -9.16 -5.82
CA TYR A 198 -6.47 -8.94 -6.51
C TYR A 198 -5.27 -9.38 -5.65
N ILE A 199 -5.39 -9.29 -4.31
CA ILE A 199 -4.35 -9.74 -3.38
C ILE A 199 -4.31 -11.27 -3.34
N ASP A 200 -5.46 -11.94 -3.40
CA ASP A 200 -5.59 -13.40 -3.49
C ASP A 200 -4.93 -13.89 -4.77
N GLU A 201 -5.30 -13.34 -5.92
CA GLU A 201 -4.69 -13.69 -7.21
C GLU A 201 -3.17 -13.48 -7.21
N LEU A 202 -2.68 -12.36 -6.68
CA LEU A 202 -1.23 -12.11 -6.58
C LEU A 202 -0.55 -13.07 -5.61
N PHE A 203 -1.20 -13.43 -4.50
CA PHE A 203 -0.67 -14.40 -3.54
C PHE A 203 -0.52 -15.77 -4.20
N GLU A 204 -1.59 -16.29 -4.80
CA GLU A 204 -1.62 -17.60 -5.46
C GLU A 204 -0.59 -17.67 -6.60
N ASN A 205 -0.47 -16.61 -7.40
CA ASN A 205 0.32 -16.63 -8.63
C ASN A 205 1.78 -16.17 -8.45
N ALA A 206 2.10 -15.40 -7.41
CA ALA A 206 3.46 -14.89 -7.19
C ALA A 206 4.14 -15.39 -5.91
N ILE A 207 3.39 -15.72 -4.85
CA ILE A 207 3.98 -16.02 -3.54
C ILE A 207 3.83 -17.50 -3.18
N LEU A 208 2.64 -18.09 -3.37
CA LEU A 208 2.36 -19.48 -3.00
C LEU A 208 3.38 -20.50 -3.59
N PRO A 209 3.84 -20.40 -4.86
CA PRO A 209 4.81 -21.34 -5.44
C PRO A 209 6.17 -21.39 -4.71
N ARG A 210 6.42 -20.44 -3.80
CA ARG A 210 7.68 -20.33 -3.03
C ARG A 210 7.61 -21.04 -1.69
N ILE A 211 6.41 -21.38 -1.22
CA ILE A 211 6.18 -22.06 0.06
C ILE A 211 5.43 -23.39 -0.10
N SER A 212 4.91 -23.68 -1.29
CA SER A 212 4.17 -24.92 -1.56
C SER A 212 4.39 -25.41 -2.98
N ASP A 213 4.42 -26.74 -3.14
CA ASP A 213 4.26 -27.42 -4.44
C ASP A 213 3.02 -28.30 -4.36
N ASN A 214 2.07 -28.14 -5.30
CA ASN A 214 0.83 -28.91 -5.39
C ASN A 214 0.05 -28.99 -4.05
N GLY A 215 0.01 -27.88 -3.31
CA GLY A 215 -0.68 -27.80 -2.01
C GLY A 215 0.05 -28.45 -0.83
N SER A 216 1.26 -28.98 -1.05
CA SER A 216 2.10 -29.56 0.01
C SER A 216 3.14 -28.56 0.52
N LYS A 217 3.48 -28.66 1.80
CA LYS A 217 4.56 -27.92 2.45
C LYS A 217 5.91 -28.23 1.77
N LEU A 218 6.69 -27.20 1.44
CA LEU A 218 8.08 -27.38 1.02
C LEU A 218 9.01 -27.59 2.23
N PRO A 219 10.12 -28.35 2.06
CA PRO A 219 11.21 -28.36 3.02
C PRO A 219 11.70 -26.93 3.35
N LEU A 220 12.10 -26.69 4.60
CA LEU A 220 12.44 -25.35 5.09
C LEU A 220 13.52 -24.66 4.25
N ASP A 221 14.59 -25.37 3.94
CA ASP A 221 15.71 -24.88 3.14
C ASP A 221 15.29 -24.53 1.70
N VAL A 222 14.44 -25.36 1.09
CA VAL A 222 13.85 -25.11 -0.23
C VAL A 222 12.96 -23.86 -0.20
N ALA A 223 12.08 -23.75 0.79
CA ALA A 223 11.19 -22.59 0.93
C ALA A 223 11.97 -21.29 1.19
N MET A 224 13.00 -21.34 2.04
CA MET A 224 13.89 -20.19 2.28
C MET A 224 14.62 -19.78 1.00
N SER A 225 15.10 -20.75 0.23
CA SER A 225 15.75 -20.52 -1.06
C SER A 225 14.79 -19.88 -2.07
N ARG A 226 13.60 -20.45 -2.27
CA ARG A 226 12.58 -19.90 -3.19
C ARG A 226 12.06 -18.52 -2.75
N ALA A 227 11.83 -18.31 -1.46
CA ALA A 227 11.43 -17.00 -0.93
C ALA A 227 12.51 -15.93 -1.16
N ARG A 228 13.80 -16.28 -1.11
CA ARG A 228 14.89 -15.36 -1.48
C ARG A 228 14.86 -14.97 -2.95
N LYS A 229 14.32 -15.78 -3.84
CA LYS A 229 14.40 -15.50 -5.28
C LYS A 229 13.44 -14.42 -5.76
N ILE A 230 12.46 -14.00 -4.96
CA ILE A 230 11.61 -12.84 -5.28
C ILE A 230 12.07 -11.59 -4.53
N ASN A 231 12.46 -10.58 -5.30
CA ASN A 231 12.77 -9.25 -4.80
C ASN A 231 11.62 -8.32 -5.16
N ILE A 232 11.01 -7.66 -4.18
CA ILE A 232 9.84 -6.82 -4.40
C ILE A 232 10.27 -5.36 -4.41
N VAL A 233 9.82 -4.63 -5.43
CA VAL A 233 9.83 -3.16 -5.40
C VAL A 233 8.42 -2.71 -5.17
N ALA A 234 8.22 -1.87 -4.17
CA ALA A 234 6.90 -1.37 -3.80
C ALA A 234 6.86 0.15 -3.87
N HIS A 235 5.74 0.70 -4.33
CA HIS A 235 5.51 2.14 -4.33
C HIS A 235 4.11 2.46 -3.80
N CYS A 236 4.00 3.45 -2.91
CA CYS A 236 2.72 3.89 -2.35
C CYS A 236 1.89 2.68 -1.83
N HIS A 237 0.69 2.45 -2.37
CA HIS A 237 -0.18 1.30 -2.05
C HIS A 237 0.47 -0.06 -2.32
N GLY A 238 1.45 -0.16 -3.21
CA GLY A 238 2.20 -1.40 -3.41
C GLY A 238 2.90 -1.92 -2.14
N ALA A 239 3.28 -1.03 -1.22
CA ALA A 239 3.84 -1.45 0.06
C ALA A 239 2.78 -2.11 0.96
N TYR A 240 1.54 -1.64 0.85
CA TYR A 240 0.39 -2.23 1.51
C TYR A 240 0.07 -3.62 0.95
N VAL A 241 0.08 -3.75 -0.39
CA VAL A 241 -0.07 -5.05 -1.05
C VAL A 241 1.02 -6.02 -0.58
N ALA A 242 2.28 -5.59 -0.49
CA ALA A 242 3.36 -6.42 0.05
C ALA A 242 3.09 -6.90 1.49
N GLN A 243 2.57 -6.03 2.36
CA GLN A 243 2.18 -6.41 3.72
C GLN A 243 1.04 -7.44 3.73
N LYS A 244 0.04 -7.29 2.86
CA LYS A 244 -1.08 -8.25 2.77
C LYS A 244 -0.67 -9.59 2.17
N LEU A 245 0.26 -9.59 1.22
CA LEU A 245 0.90 -10.81 0.75
C LEU A 245 1.62 -11.53 1.89
N GLU A 246 2.33 -10.80 2.77
CA GLU A 246 2.95 -11.41 3.96
C GLU A 246 1.92 -12.04 4.90
N GLU A 247 0.83 -11.33 5.21
CA GLU A 247 -0.24 -11.83 6.08
C GLU A 247 -0.86 -13.12 5.52
N LYS A 248 -1.19 -13.13 4.23
CA LYS A 248 -1.69 -14.34 3.55
C LYS A 248 -0.67 -15.47 3.55
N THR A 249 0.60 -15.15 3.34
CA THR A 249 1.69 -16.13 3.41
C THR A 249 1.75 -16.77 4.80
N LYS A 250 1.65 -15.99 5.88
CA LYS A 250 1.60 -16.53 7.25
C LYS A 250 0.41 -17.45 7.47
N ASP A 251 -0.77 -17.03 7.05
CA ASP A 251 -1.98 -17.82 7.21
C ASP A 251 -1.87 -19.14 6.43
N LYS A 252 -1.39 -19.09 5.18
CA LYS A 252 -1.19 -20.29 4.38
C LYS A 252 -0.10 -21.20 4.92
N MET A 253 1.00 -20.64 5.42
CA MET A 253 2.06 -21.42 6.05
C MET A 253 1.57 -22.15 7.30
N ARG A 254 0.69 -21.52 8.09
CA ARG A 254 0.03 -22.18 9.23
C ARG A 254 -0.84 -23.35 8.76
N GLU A 255 -1.62 -23.18 7.70
CA GLU A 255 -2.43 -24.26 7.10
C GLU A 255 -1.58 -25.43 6.59
N LEU A 256 -0.44 -25.12 5.98
CA LEU A 256 0.51 -26.12 5.47
C LEU A 256 1.33 -26.81 6.57
N GLY A 257 1.21 -26.41 7.83
CA GLY A 257 1.95 -27.01 8.95
C GLY A 257 3.38 -26.50 9.13
N TYR A 258 3.68 -25.26 8.73
CA TYR A 258 4.90 -24.57 9.16
C TYR A 258 4.76 -24.09 10.61
N SER A 259 5.81 -24.27 11.40
CA SER A 259 5.94 -23.67 12.72
C SER A 259 6.13 -22.14 12.62
N PRO A 260 5.86 -21.39 13.71
CA PRO A 260 6.14 -19.95 13.75
C PRO A 260 7.61 -19.60 13.49
N THR A 261 8.54 -20.46 13.91
CA THR A 261 9.99 -20.28 13.69
C THR A 261 10.35 -20.43 12.21
N GLU A 262 9.91 -21.52 11.57
CA GLU A 262 10.11 -21.73 10.13
C GLU A 262 9.49 -20.60 9.31
N THR A 263 8.28 -20.17 9.70
CA THR A 263 7.57 -19.05 9.08
C THR A 263 8.42 -17.78 9.11
N ASN A 264 8.96 -17.40 10.27
CA ASN A 264 9.82 -16.22 10.36
C ASN A 264 11.13 -16.37 9.57
N GLN A 265 11.73 -17.56 9.55
CA GLN A 265 12.94 -17.84 8.76
C GLN A 265 12.68 -17.64 7.27
N ILE A 266 11.55 -18.13 6.75
CA ILE A 266 11.17 -18.01 5.33
C ILE A 266 10.76 -16.57 4.99
N LEU A 267 9.89 -15.93 5.77
CA LEU A 267 9.42 -14.57 5.47
C LEU A 267 10.55 -13.54 5.51
N SER A 268 11.49 -13.67 6.46
CA SER A 268 12.67 -12.81 6.51
C SER A 268 13.56 -12.94 5.28
N GLN A 269 13.30 -13.92 4.41
CA GLN A 269 14.01 -14.07 3.16
C GLN A 269 13.52 -13.17 2.02
N VAL A 270 12.31 -12.61 2.10
CA VAL A 270 11.77 -11.74 1.03
C VAL A 270 12.26 -10.31 1.24
N LEU A 271 12.98 -9.76 0.26
CA LEU A 271 13.40 -8.36 0.24
C LEU A 271 12.31 -7.50 -0.38
N VAL A 272 11.95 -6.40 0.28
CA VAL A 272 11.05 -5.37 -0.27
C VAL A 272 11.74 -4.00 -0.20
N VAL A 273 11.96 -3.37 -1.34
CA VAL A 273 12.44 -1.98 -1.44
C VAL A 273 11.23 -1.09 -1.68
N ALA A 274 10.82 -0.34 -0.65
CA ALA A 274 9.54 0.37 -0.65
C ALA A 274 9.73 1.89 -0.73
N HIS A 275 9.18 2.52 -1.76
CA HIS A 275 9.20 3.97 -2.00
C HIS A 275 7.88 4.61 -1.61
N ALA A 276 7.93 5.72 -0.89
CA ALA A 276 6.75 6.44 -0.40
C ALA A 276 5.70 5.50 0.27
N PRO A 277 6.11 4.57 1.16
CA PRO A 277 5.24 3.49 1.59
C PRO A 277 4.06 3.95 2.46
N VAL A 278 2.97 3.22 2.26
CA VAL A 278 1.62 3.47 2.80
C VAL A 278 1.28 2.45 3.90
N ILE A 279 2.26 2.08 4.72
CA ILE A 279 2.13 1.02 5.75
C ILE A 279 2.64 1.46 7.13
N PRO A 280 2.22 0.81 8.22
CA PRO A 280 2.91 0.90 9.51
C PRO A 280 4.37 0.45 9.38
N LEU A 281 5.28 1.15 10.06
CA LEU A 281 6.71 0.81 10.06
C LEU A 281 7.01 -0.25 11.13
N GLY A 282 7.96 -1.15 10.87
CA GLY A 282 8.48 -2.09 11.86
C GLY A 282 7.59 -3.30 12.20
N VAL A 283 6.47 -3.49 11.50
CA VAL A 283 5.51 -4.59 11.78
C VAL A 283 5.74 -5.84 10.92
N SER A 284 6.31 -5.66 9.73
CA SER A 284 6.50 -6.69 8.72
C SER A 284 7.63 -7.66 9.09
N LYS A 285 7.49 -8.93 8.70
CA LYS A 285 8.52 -9.98 8.76
C LYS A 285 9.25 -10.15 7.44
N PHE A 286 8.69 -9.69 6.32
CA PHE A 286 9.51 -9.40 5.15
C PHE A 286 10.59 -8.36 5.52
N ARG A 287 11.73 -8.40 4.83
CA ARG A 287 12.73 -7.35 4.96
C ARG A 287 12.30 -6.14 4.13
N ILE A 288 11.43 -5.32 4.70
CA ILE A 288 11.01 -4.07 4.07
C ILE A 288 11.98 -2.95 4.43
N ILE A 289 12.67 -2.42 3.42
CA ILE A 289 13.53 -1.24 3.54
C ILE A 289 12.85 -0.09 2.80
N SER A 290 12.48 0.93 3.55
CA SER A 290 11.59 2.01 3.12
C SER A 290 12.33 3.31 2.84
N PHE A 291 11.86 4.06 1.85
CA PHE A 291 12.35 5.38 1.46
C PHE A 291 11.19 6.36 1.48
N THR A 292 11.30 7.44 2.24
CA THR A 292 10.25 8.46 2.34
C THR A 292 10.86 9.85 2.49
N THR A 293 10.08 10.87 2.13
CA THR A 293 10.46 12.26 2.40
C THR A 293 9.48 12.90 3.38
N ALA A 294 9.95 13.89 4.13
CA ALA A 294 9.12 14.68 5.03
C ALA A 294 8.12 15.58 4.29
N ARG A 295 8.32 15.77 2.97
CA ARG A 295 7.43 16.52 2.08
C ARG A 295 6.45 15.63 1.31
N ASP A 296 6.44 14.32 1.51
CA ASP A 296 5.36 13.49 0.97
C ASP A 296 4.09 13.65 1.81
N PHE A 297 3.14 14.43 1.28
CA PHE A 297 1.85 14.71 1.92
C PHE A 297 0.84 13.57 1.78
N PHE A 298 0.93 12.74 0.74
CA PHE A 298 0.01 11.61 0.53
C PHE A 298 0.24 10.50 1.56
N ALA A 299 1.47 10.43 2.06
CA ALA A 299 1.83 9.48 3.10
C ALA A 299 1.53 10.00 4.53
N GLN A 300 0.96 11.20 4.71
CA GLN A 300 0.66 11.78 6.02
C GLN A 300 -0.61 11.16 6.64
N ARG A 301 -0.44 10.30 7.64
CA ARG A 301 -1.55 9.66 8.35
C ARG A 301 -1.62 10.01 9.84
N PRO A 302 -2.83 10.13 10.41
CA PRO A 302 -3.05 10.09 11.85
C PRO A 302 -2.38 8.85 12.43
N ASN A 303 -1.51 9.07 13.42
CA ASN A 303 -0.92 8.09 14.34
C ASN A 303 0.41 7.46 13.94
N ASN A 304 0.99 7.83 12.81
CA ASN A 304 2.43 7.70 12.63
C ASN A 304 3.13 8.81 13.43
N TRP A 305 3.69 8.50 14.60
CA TRP A 305 4.35 9.50 15.46
C TRP A 305 5.50 10.23 14.76
N VAL A 306 6.24 9.54 13.89
CA VAL A 306 7.28 10.15 13.05
C VAL A 306 6.68 11.22 12.14
N LYS A 307 5.61 10.92 11.42
CA LYS A 307 4.97 11.88 10.51
C LYS A 307 4.18 12.98 11.25
N LYS A 308 3.54 12.66 12.38
CA LYS A 308 2.89 13.64 13.26
C LYS A 308 3.92 14.64 13.81
N TYR A 309 5.08 14.15 14.23
CA TYR A 309 6.17 15.00 14.70
C TYR A 309 6.70 15.91 13.58
N VAL A 310 6.94 15.37 12.38
CA VAL A 310 7.33 16.16 11.20
C VAL A 310 6.30 17.26 10.92
N ARG A 311 5.00 16.94 10.92
CA ARG A 311 3.93 17.94 10.71
C ARG A 311 3.83 18.96 11.84
N TYR A 312 3.98 18.52 13.09
CA TYR A 312 4.02 19.42 14.26
C TYR A 312 5.16 20.43 14.13
N LYS A 313 6.35 19.98 13.73
CA LYS A 313 7.49 20.85 13.48
C LYS A 313 7.23 21.84 12.34
N GLN A 314 6.72 21.37 11.20
CA GLN A 314 6.35 22.22 10.06
C GLN A 314 5.30 23.30 10.43
N THR A 315 4.34 22.97 11.30
CA THR A 315 3.24 23.88 11.66
C THR A 315 3.59 24.84 12.80
N LYS A 316 4.30 24.39 13.83
CA LYS A 316 4.56 25.19 15.03
C LYS A 316 5.76 26.12 14.88
N GLU A 317 6.79 25.72 14.13
CA GLU A 317 8.01 26.53 14.00
C GLU A 317 7.88 27.62 12.93
N LYS A 318 6.72 27.74 12.26
CA LYS A 318 6.50 28.61 11.08
C LYS A 318 7.59 28.47 10.00
N THR A 319 8.37 27.39 10.06
CA THR A 319 9.34 27.04 9.06
C THR A 319 8.55 26.52 7.87
N ILE A 320 8.53 27.30 6.80
CA ILE A 320 8.00 26.89 5.49
C ILE A 320 8.81 25.68 4.94
N GLY A 321 9.87 25.24 5.65
CA GLY A 321 10.76 24.17 5.25
C GLY A 321 11.03 23.12 6.33
N THR A 322 11.58 22.00 5.86
CA THR A 322 12.01 20.84 6.64
C THR A 322 13.53 20.86 6.90
N ASP A 323 14.13 22.05 6.91
CA ASP A 323 15.59 22.33 6.99
C ASP A 323 16.25 21.74 8.23
N TRP A 324 15.47 21.57 9.30
CA TRP A 324 15.88 20.94 10.54
C TRP A 324 16.06 19.41 10.42
N LEU A 325 15.47 18.78 9.41
CA LEU A 325 15.53 17.33 9.23
C LEU A 325 16.78 16.93 8.44
N GLN A 326 17.76 16.44 9.18
CA GLN A 326 18.93 15.78 8.60
C GLN A 326 18.53 14.41 8.03
N PRO A 327 19.16 13.94 6.93
CA PRO A 327 18.98 12.59 6.41
C PRO A 327 19.19 11.56 7.52
N CYS A 328 18.22 10.66 7.69
CA CYS A 328 18.25 9.69 8.76
C CYS A 328 17.85 8.29 8.31
N PHE A 329 18.38 7.29 9.01
CA PHE A 329 18.02 5.89 8.87
C PHE A 329 17.52 5.38 10.22
N LEU A 330 16.28 4.90 10.22
CA LEU A 330 15.66 4.17 11.33
C LEU A 330 15.92 2.69 11.13
N SER A 331 16.12 1.94 12.21
CA SER A 331 16.34 0.49 12.15
C SER A 331 15.65 -0.26 13.28
N GLY A 332 15.50 -1.57 13.11
CA GLY A 332 15.01 -2.48 14.16
C GLY A 332 13.51 -2.36 14.39
N HIS A 333 13.08 -2.20 15.64
CA HIS A 333 11.65 -2.10 16.01
C HIS A 333 10.91 -0.92 15.35
N ASN A 334 11.64 0.08 14.87
CA ASN A 334 11.09 1.24 14.17
C ASN A 334 10.89 1.01 12.66
N GLY A 335 11.28 -0.18 12.16
CA GLY A 335 11.40 -0.48 10.74
C GLY A 335 12.71 0.04 10.15
N ASP A 336 13.13 -0.54 9.03
CA ASP A 336 14.28 -0.07 8.26
C ASP A 336 13.81 1.04 7.31
N VAL A 337 14.01 2.30 7.68
CA VAL A 337 13.44 3.44 6.97
C VAL A 337 14.45 4.56 6.80
N PHE A 338 14.69 4.93 5.56
CA PHE A 338 15.40 6.15 5.20
C PHE A 338 14.42 7.31 5.07
N ILE A 339 14.69 8.39 5.78
CA ILE A 339 13.89 9.60 5.77
C ILE A 339 14.78 10.79 5.40
N ILE A 340 14.36 11.55 4.40
CA ILE A 340 15.02 12.79 4.01
C ILE A 340 14.04 13.95 4.01
N ARG A 341 14.60 15.15 3.94
CA ARG A 341 13.87 16.40 3.88
C ARG A 341 12.94 16.47 2.66
N ASN A 342 13.54 16.44 1.48
CA ASN A 342 12.93 16.57 0.16
C ASN A 342 13.91 15.97 -0.86
N ALA A 343 13.40 15.27 -1.85
CA ALA A 343 14.23 14.71 -2.91
C ALA A 343 14.48 15.71 -4.06
N PHE A 344 13.66 16.75 -4.21
CA PHE A 344 13.70 17.66 -5.38
C PHE A 344 13.93 19.13 -5.00
N ASN A 345 14.63 19.87 -5.87
CA ASN A 345 15.00 21.29 -5.70
C ASN A 345 13.81 22.25 -5.85
N SER A 346 12.83 21.92 -6.70
CA SER A 346 11.72 22.84 -7.03
C SER A 346 10.45 22.57 -6.21
N LEU A 347 9.83 23.65 -5.73
CA LEU A 347 8.40 23.72 -5.43
C LEU A 347 7.66 23.98 -6.76
N GLU A 348 6.78 23.08 -7.19
CA GLU A 348 5.86 23.42 -8.28
C GLU A 348 4.77 24.34 -7.70
N ASN A 349 4.72 25.61 -8.13
CA ASN A 349 3.70 26.60 -7.72
C ASN A 349 3.55 26.77 -6.19
N GLY A 350 4.66 26.79 -5.45
CA GLY A 350 4.65 26.89 -3.98
C GLY A 350 4.06 25.66 -3.27
N ARG A 351 3.78 24.58 -4.01
CA ARG A 351 3.39 23.27 -3.49
C ARG A 351 4.58 22.30 -3.60
N PRO A 352 4.66 21.32 -2.71
CA PRO A 352 5.57 20.18 -2.85
C PRO A 352 5.38 19.57 -4.23
N SER A 353 6.48 19.37 -4.97
CA SER A 353 6.41 18.74 -6.29
C SER A 353 5.72 17.35 -6.17
N PRO A 354 4.84 16.98 -7.10
CA PRO A 354 4.36 15.61 -7.27
C PRO A 354 5.51 14.59 -7.33
N GLY A 355 6.73 15.02 -7.67
CA GLY A 355 7.95 14.23 -7.65
C GLY A 355 8.32 13.66 -6.29
N GLU A 356 7.96 14.31 -5.17
CA GLU A 356 8.24 13.78 -3.82
C GLU A 356 7.53 12.44 -3.57
N HIS A 357 6.28 12.33 -4.03
CA HIS A 357 5.49 11.11 -3.90
C HIS A 357 5.79 10.10 -5.03
N ARG A 358 6.08 10.56 -6.26
CA ARG A 358 6.35 9.72 -7.45
C ARG A 358 7.81 9.25 -7.56
N SER A 359 8.47 9.04 -6.42
CA SER A 359 9.94 8.93 -6.31
C SER A 359 10.51 7.52 -6.43
N ALA A 360 9.79 6.55 -7.01
CA ALA A 360 10.35 5.22 -7.34
C ALA A 360 11.33 5.32 -8.53
N ARG A 361 12.48 5.96 -8.32
CA ARG A 361 13.56 6.15 -9.28
C ARG A 361 14.89 5.72 -8.69
N TYR A 362 15.75 5.17 -9.52
CA TYR A 362 17.04 4.60 -9.12
C TYR A 362 18.24 5.31 -9.75
N VAL A 363 18.01 6.19 -10.72
CA VAL A 363 18.99 7.16 -11.23
C VAL A 363 18.57 8.59 -10.94
N ALA A 364 19.53 9.51 -11.07
CA ALA A 364 19.29 10.94 -10.95
C ALA A 364 18.18 11.39 -11.92
N ALA A 365 17.17 12.07 -11.37
CA ALA A 365 16.10 12.67 -12.15
C ALA A 365 16.32 14.18 -12.31
N GLU A 366 15.79 14.74 -13.39
CA GLU A 366 15.73 16.19 -13.58
C GLU A 366 15.05 16.85 -12.38
N GLY A 367 15.68 17.89 -11.83
CA GLY A 367 15.21 18.61 -10.65
C GLY A 367 15.44 17.91 -9.31
N GLN A 368 16.02 16.69 -9.28
CA GLN A 368 16.40 16.01 -8.03
C GLN A 368 17.61 16.72 -7.40
N ASN A 369 17.62 16.84 -6.08
CA ASN A 369 18.76 17.39 -5.33
C ASN A 369 19.76 16.28 -4.97
N ASP A 370 20.96 16.66 -4.52
CA ASP A 370 22.04 15.71 -4.21
C ASP A 370 21.62 14.62 -3.20
N ILE A 371 20.82 14.99 -2.20
CA ILE A 371 20.31 14.05 -1.19
C ILE A 371 19.29 13.08 -1.81
N GLY A 372 18.45 13.56 -2.71
CA GLY A 372 17.53 12.74 -3.47
C GLY A 372 18.26 11.75 -4.37
N ILE A 373 19.26 12.21 -5.12
CA ILE A 373 20.10 11.36 -5.98
C ILE A 373 20.77 10.27 -5.14
N PHE A 374 21.31 10.66 -3.98
CA PHE A 374 21.90 9.75 -3.03
C PHE A 374 20.92 8.68 -2.51
N MET A 375 19.65 9.06 -2.25
CA MET A 375 18.61 8.11 -1.83
C MET A 375 18.25 7.11 -2.93
N SER A 376 18.15 7.57 -4.18
CA SER A 376 17.95 6.71 -5.35
C SER A 376 19.10 5.71 -5.50
N PHE A 377 20.34 6.17 -5.31
CA PHE A 377 21.53 5.31 -5.31
C PHE A 377 21.51 4.25 -4.20
N ILE A 378 21.18 4.62 -2.96
CA ILE A 378 21.03 3.64 -1.86
C ILE A 378 19.95 2.61 -2.20
N ALA A 379 18.76 3.04 -2.65
CA ALA A 379 17.67 2.14 -2.99
C ALA A 379 18.08 1.15 -4.09
N GLY A 380 18.83 1.62 -5.09
CA GLY A 380 19.34 0.79 -6.17
C GLY A 380 20.38 -0.23 -5.70
N ASN A 381 21.33 0.19 -4.86
CA ASN A 381 22.31 -0.73 -4.27
C ASN A 381 21.65 -1.82 -3.43
N ILE A 382 20.64 -1.49 -2.62
CA ILE A 382 19.93 -2.47 -1.81
C ILE A 382 19.26 -3.52 -2.70
N LEU A 383 18.55 -3.09 -3.74
CA LEU A 383 17.90 -4.01 -4.67
C LEU A 383 18.93 -4.88 -5.40
N LYS A 384 19.99 -4.27 -5.93
CA LYS A 384 21.08 -4.96 -6.64
C LYS A 384 21.76 -6.00 -5.76
N ASN A 385 22.18 -5.63 -4.56
CA ASN A 385 22.83 -6.55 -3.61
C ASN A 385 21.88 -7.66 -3.15
N GLY A 386 20.57 -7.39 -3.07
CA GLY A 386 19.53 -8.39 -2.83
C GLY A 386 19.46 -9.42 -3.96
N ILE A 387 19.40 -8.95 -5.21
CA ILE A 387 19.38 -9.81 -6.40
C ILE A 387 20.68 -10.62 -6.54
N GLU A 388 21.85 -10.00 -6.37
CA GLU A 388 23.15 -10.69 -6.37
C GLU A 388 23.21 -11.78 -5.28
N ASN A 389 22.58 -11.54 -4.12
CA ASN A 389 22.44 -12.56 -3.09
C ASN A 389 21.53 -13.71 -3.53
N SER A 390 20.42 -13.43 -4.23
CA SER A 390 19.51 -14.43 -4.80
C SER A 390 20.14 -15.29 -5.89
N LEU A 391 21.13 -14.77 -6.61
CA LEU A 391 21.81 -15.45 -7.72
C LEU A 391 22.89 -16.47 -7.29
N LYS A 392 23.23 -16.54 -5.99
CA LYS A 392 24.26 -17.47 -5.51
C LYS A 392 23.78 -18.92 -5.63
N GLU A 393 24.64 -19.79 -6.16
CA GLU A 393 24.36 -21.23 -6.27
C GLU A 393 24.05 -21.87 -4.91
N LYS A 394 24.85 -21.51 -3.89
CA LYS A 394 24.60 -21.92 -2.50
C LYS A 394 23.71 -20.90 -1.81
N PHE A 395 22.60 -21.38 -1.24
CA PHE A 395 21.72 -20.57 -0.42
C PHE A 395 22.50 -19.81 0.65
N THR A 396 22.34 -18.48 0.64
CA THR A 396 22.87 -17.58 1.66
C THR A 396 21.71 -16.74 2.20
N PRO A 397 21.51 -16.66 3.53
CA PRO A 397 20.47 -15.82 4.11
C PRO A 397 20.58 -14.34 3.69
N LEU A 398 19.47 -13.59 3.82
CA LEU A 398 19.47 -12.18 3.41
C LEU A 398 20.42 -11.44 4.33
N PRO A 399 21.36 -10.66 3.79
CA PRO A 399 22.28 -9.93 4.63
C PRO A 399 21.53 -8.86 5.44
N PRO A 400 22.13 -8.38 6.54
CA PRO A 400 21.61 -7.24 7.27
C PRO A 400 21.55 -6.00 6.36
N THR A 401 20.68 -5.04 6.72
CA THR A 401 20.42 -3.84 5.91
C THR A 401 21.67 -3.00 5.68
N SER A 402 22.59 -2.95 6.65
CA SER A 402 23.90 -2.31 6.50
C SER A 402 24.73 -2.90 5.35
N GLU A 403 24.74 -4.22 5.19
CA GLU A 403 25.45 -4.88 4.11
C GLU A 403 24.76 -4.68 2.75
N LEU A 404 23.42 -4.67 2.73
CA LEU A 404 22.64 -4.34 1.53
C LEU A 404 22.90 -2.91 1.05
N VAL A 405 23.10 -1.96 1.96
CA VAL A 405 23.40 -0.55 1.63
C VAL A 405 24.83 -0.39 1.11
N LEU A 406 25.80 -0.97 1.81
CA LEU A 406 27.22 -0.68 1.59
C LEU A 406 27.82 -1.49 0.42
N GLY A 407 27.34 -2.70 0.19
CA GLY A 407 27.90 -3.62 -0.82
C GLY A 407 29.41 -3.88 -0.64
N LYS A 408 30.05 -4.43 -1.68
CA LYS A 408 31.51 -4.66 -1.70
C LYS A 408 32.31 -3.46 -2.22
N LYS A 409 31.83 -2.79 -3.27
CA LYS A 409 32.59 -1.76 -4.01
C LYS A 409 32.63 -0.38 -3.33
N ASN A 410 31.64 -0.04 -2.50
CA ASN A 410 31.47 1.31 -1.95
C ASN A 410 31.59 1.36 -0.42
N ARG A 411 32.16 0.31 0.18
CA ARG A 411 32.07 0.03 1.62
C ARG A 411 32.82 1.02 2.51
N GLU A 412 33.85 1.69 2.02
CA GLU A 412 34.64 2.64 2.82
C GLU A 412 34.09 4.06 2.76
N GLY A 413 33.75 4.56 1.55
CA GLY A 413 33.19 5.91 1.37
C GLY A 413 31.76 6.09 1.91
N MET A 414 30.91 5.05 1.81
CA MET A 414 29.50 5.12 2.22
C MET A 414 29.27 4.86 3.71
N ARG A 415 30.24 4.24 4.39
CA ARG A 415 30.07 3.78 5.78
C ARG A 415 29.88 4.95 6.73
N GLY A 416 30.74 5.96 6.65
CA GLY A 416 30.64 7.15 7.51
C GLY A 416 29.29 7.86 7.35
N LEU A 417 28.77 7.94 6.13
CA LEU A 417 27.48 8.56 5.85
C LEU A 417 26.31 7.72 6.38
N PHE A 418 26.33 6.40 6.17
CA PHE A 418 25.30 5.50 6.72
C PHE A 418 25.28 5.51 8.25
N GLU A 419 26.45 5.48 8.89
CA GLU A 419 26.59 5.62 10.35
C GLU A 419 26.08 6.98 10.85
N GLN A 420 26.34 8.06 10.09
CA GLN A 420 25.80 9.38 10.41
C GLN A 420 24.27 9.40 10.30
N MET A 421 23.70 8.76 9.28
CA MET A 421 22.25 8.63 9.13
C MET A 421 21.63 7.82 10.28
N GLN A 422 22.30 6.77 10.77
CA GLN A 422 21.87 6.01 11.95
C GLN A 422 21.87 6.88 13.22
N LYS A 423 22.93 7.67 13.43
CA LYS A 423 23.01 8.63 14.55
C LYS A 423 21.89 9.67 14.47
N ASN A 424 21.66 10.22 13.28
CA ASN A 424 20.56 11.17 13.02
C ASN A 424 19.20 10.51 13.29
N GLY A 425 19.00 9.24 12.90
CA GLY A 425 17.77 8.49 13.13
C GLY A 425 17.48 8.24 14.60
N THR A 426 18.52 7.91 15.37
CA THR A 426 18.42 7.72 16.83
C THR A 426 17.98 9.01 17.52
N LYS A 427 18.64 10.13 17.19
CA LYS A 427 18.27 11.46 17.71
C LYS A 427 16.85 11.85 17.32
N PHE A 428 16.50 11.68 16.05
CA PHE A 428 15.17 11.98 15.54
C PHE A 428 14.08 11.18 16.26
N MET A 429 14.29 9.88 16.50
CA MET A 429 13.33 9.07 17.24
C MET A 429 13.20 9.48 18.71
N ALA A 430 14.29 9.86 19.37
CA ALA A 430 14.22 10.40 20.73
C ALA A 430 13.31 11.64 20.80
N ASP A 431 13.40 12.53 19.81
CA ASP A 431 12.52 13.69 19.72
C ASP A 431 11.06 13.31 19.42
N VAL A 432 10.84 12.34 18.54
CA VAL A 432 9.50 11.80 18.24
C VAL A 432 8.87 11.20 19.50
N TYR A 433 9.61 10.41 20.28
CA TYR A 433 9.10 9.82 21.53
C TYR A 433 8.80 10.89 22.58
N LYS A 434 9.66 11.90 22.70
CA LYS A 434 9.41 13.04 23.59
C LYS A 434 8.12 13.76 23.21
N PHE A 435 7.96 14.09 21.93
CA PHE A 435 6.74 14.68 21.40
C PHE A 435 5.51 13.82 21.65
N ALA A 436 5.61 12.51 21.42
CA ALA A 436 4.50 11.58 21.67
C ALA A 436 4.08 11.56 23.15
N LYS A 437 5.05 11.56 24.06
CA LYS A 437 4.83 11.62 25.51
C LYS A 437 4.17 12.93 25.93
N ASP A 438 4.59 14.05 25.36
CA ASP A 438 4.05 15.38 25.69
C ASP A 438 2.60 15.51 25.21
N VAL A 439 2.30 15.09 23.97
CA VAL A 439 0.92 15.03 23.44
C VAL A 439 0.05 14.13 24.32
N HIS A 440 0.55 12.97 24.74
CA HIS A 440 -0.19 12.06 25.60
C HIS A 440 -0.54 12.71 26.94
N LYS A 441 0.43 13.36 27.61
CA LYS A 441 0.19 14.10 28.87
C LYS A 441 -0.89 15.17 28.70
N GLU A 442 -0.82 15.98 27.65
CA GLU A 442 -1.81 17.04 27.39
C GLU A 442 -3.22 16.48 27.17
N THR A 443 -3.35 15.34 26.48
CA THR A 443 -4.64 14.69 26.26
C THR A 443 -5.24 14.04 27.52
N HIS A 444 -4.40 13.63 28.48
CA HIS A 444 -4.85 13.07 29.76
C HIS A 444 -5.20 14.14 30.79
N ILE A 445 -4.58 15.32 30.74
CA ILE A 445 -4.93 16.46 31.60
C ILE A 445 -6.28 17.08 31.19
N LYS A 446 -6.69 16.94 29.92
CA LYS A 446 -7.91 17.53 29.37
C LYS A 446 -9.15 16.63 29.34
N ARG A 447 -9.11 15.39 29.85
CA ARG A 447 -10.35 14.64 30.07
C ARG A 447 -11.02 15.22 31.31
N PRO A 448 -12.20 15.87 31.20
CA PRO A 448 -12.98 16.14 32.40
C PRO A 448 -13.28 14.78 33.01
N ILE A 449 -12.94 14.61 34.28
CA ILE A 449 -13.58 13.58 35.08
C ILE A 449 -15.06 13.97 35.02
N LEU A 450 -15.84 13.25 34.21
CA LEU A 450 -17.29 13.26 34.32
C LEU A 450 -17.59 12.78 35.73
N LYS A 451 -17.70 13.71 36.67
CA LYS A 451 -18.33 13.47 37.95
C LYS A 451 -19.76 13.10 37.62
N THR A 452 -20.05 11.81 37.66
CA THR A 452 -21.42 11.29 37.63
C THR A 452 -22.19 12.00 38.74
N PRO A 453 -23.26 12.77 38.44
CA PRO A 453 -24.15 13.24 39.47
C PRO A 453 -24.94 12.04 39.99
N GLU A 454 -24.79 11.79 41.28
CA GLU A 454 -25.80 11.24 42.19
C GLU A 454 -26.63 10.05 41.71
N LEU A 455 -26.16 8.85 42.06
CA LEU A 455 -27.05 7.78 42.53
C LEU A 455 -26.79 7.63 44.04
N LYS A 456 -27.39 8.53 44.82
CA LYS A 456 -27.64 8.32 46.25
C LYS A 456 -29.14 8.10 46.45
N ARG A 457 -29.47 6.83 46.71
CA ARG A 457 -30.69 6.26 47.33
C ARG A 457 -32.02 6.53 46.64
#